data_AF-A0AA37LDN1-F1
#
_entry.id   AF-A0AA37LDN1-F1
#
_cell.length_a   1.000
_cell.length_b   1.000
_cell.length_c   1.000
_cell.angle_alpha   90.00
_cell.angle_beta   90.00
_cell.angle_gamma   90.00
#
_symmetry.space_group_name_H-M   'P 1'
#
loop_
_entity.id
_entity.type
_entity.pdbx_description
1 polymer ?
#
loop_
_entity_poly.entity_id
_entity_poly.type
_entity_poly.pdbx_seq_one_letter_code
_entity_poly.pdbx_strand_id
1 'polypeptide(L)'
;MTTATDPVAPAGAFDAQFSKHWSTAVAGFVFVVFALLAQSWFTVDPLANVPFVGKGGRWARRKQFIQGKGYQLYIDGYRQVSWT
;
A
#
# COMPACT_ATOMS: atom_id res chain seq x y z
N MET A 1 -12.53 -34.38 54.83
CA MET A 1 -13.00 -33.19 54.08
C MET A 1 -11.97 -32.93 52.99
N THR A 2 -12.29 -33.26 51.74
CA THR A 2 -11.40 -33.05 50.58
C THR A 2 -12.11 -32.13 49.60
N THR A 3 -11.56 -30.93 49.48
CA THR A 3 -12.00 -29.86 48.57
C THR A 3 -11.77 -30.29 47.13
N ALA A 4 -12.84 -30.60 46.40
CA ALA A 4 -12.81 -30.75 44.95
C ALA A 4 -13.20 -29.42 44.32
N THR A 5 -12.22 -28.54 44.13
CA THR A 5 -12.32 -27.42 43.19
C THR A 5 -11.76 -27.90 41.85
N ASP A 6 -12.62 -28.52 41.04
CA ASP A 6 -12.29 -28.79 39.65
C ASP A 6 -12.25 -27.47 38.88
N PRO A 7 -11.13 -27.09 38.25
CA PRO A 7 -11.14 -25.96 37.33
C PRO A 7 -11.95 -26.37 36.10
N VAL A 8 -13.13 -25.77 35.92
CA VAL A 8 -13.87 -25.83 34.65
C VAL A 8 -12.98 -25.19 33.60
N ALA A 9 -12.29 -26.00 32.81
CA ALA A 9 -11.44 -25.55 31.74
C ALA A 9 -12.31 -24.88 30.66
N PRO A 10 -12.16 -23.56 30.39
CA PRO A 10 -12.90 -22.89 29.33
C PRO A 10 -12.40 -23.27 27.92
N ALA A 11 -11.44 -24.20 27.82
CA ALA A 11 -10.74 -24.57 26.59
C ALA A 11 -11.71 -24.89 25.44
N GLY A 12 -12.78 -25.66 25.67
CA GLY A 12 -13.72 -26.07 24.62
C GLY A 12 -14.79 -25.05 24.22
N ALA A 13 -15.08 -24.05 25.08
CA ALA A 13 -16.14 -23.07 24.83
C ALA A 13 -15.67 -21.96 23.86
N PHE A 14 -14.41 -21.55 23.99
CA PHE A 14 -13.80 -20.61 23.05
C PHE A 14 -13.61 -21.25 21.67
N ASP A 15 -13.14 -22.50 21.59
CA ASP A 15 -12.92 -23.18 20.32
C ASP A 15 -14.19 -23.28 19.44
N ALA A 16 -15.34 -23.58 20.05
CA ALA A 16 -16.62 -23.66 19.33
C ALA A 16 -17.12 -22.29 18.82
N GLN A 17 -16.80 -21.21 19.52
CA GLN A 17 -17.20 -19.85 19.16
C GLN A 17 -16.26 -19.23 18.13
N PHE A 18 -14.95 -19.51 18.23
CA PHE A 18 -13.94 -19.12 17.24
C PHE A 18 -14.13 -19.85 15.91
N SER A 19 -14.38 -21.16 15.94
CA SER A 19 -14.58 -21.97 14.73
C SER A 19 -15.78 -21.54 13.90
N LYS A 20 -16.84 -21.01 14.53
CA LYS A 20 -18.07 -20.59 13.84
C LYS A 20 -17.93 -19.29 13.04
N HIS A 21 -17.02 -18.41 13.44
CA HIS A 21 -16.83 -17.08 12.83
C HIS A 21 -15.50 -16.93 12.08
N TRP A 22 -14.60 -17.90 12.18
CA TRP A 22 -13.31 -17.91 11.51
C TRP A 22 -13.45 -17.78 9.98
N SER A 23 -14.40 -18.49 9.37
CA SER A 23 -14.63 -18.42 7.92
C SER A 23 -15.00 -17.01 7.46
N THR A 24 -15.82 -16.30 8.22
CA THR A 24 -16.22 -14.91 7.92
C THR A 24 -15.04 -13.95 8.11
N ALA A 25 -14.25 -14.13 9.17
CA ALA A 25 -13.07 -13.32 9.42
C ALA A 25 -12.00 -13.50 8.32
N VAL A 26 -11.77 -14.74 7.89
CA VAL A 26 -10.84 -15.06 6.80
C VAL A 26 -11.34 -14.48 5.47
N ALA A 27 -12.62 -14.62 5.15
CA ALA A 27 -13.20 -14.03 3.94
C ALA A 27 -13.06 -12.50 3.93
N GLY A 28 -13.30 -11.84 5.06
CA GLY A 28 -13.09 -10.40 5.21
C GLY A 28 -11.62 -10.00 5.04
N PHE A 29 -10.69 -10.76 5.63
CA PHE A 29 -9.26 -10.52 5.48
C PHE A 29 -8.81 -10.66 4.02
N VAL A 30 -9.23 -11.74 3.34
CA VAL A 30 -8.93 -11.98 1.93
C VAL A 30 -9.49 -10.85 1.05
N PHE A 31 -10.72 -10.39 1.34
CA PHE A 31 -11.31 -9.27 0.62
C PHE A 31 -10.50 -7.97 0.78
N VAL A 32 -10.08 -7.64 2.00
CA VAL A 32 -9.26 -6.44 2.25
C VAL A 32 -7.90 -6.54 1.55
N VAL A 33 -7.24 -7.69 1.63
CA VAL A 33 -5.98 -7.93 0.92
C VAL A 33 -6.19 -7.75 -0.59
N PHE A 34 -7.24 -8.36 -1.16
CA PHE A 34 -7.54 -8.22 -2.57
C PHE A 34 -7.85 -6.78 -2.97
N ALA A 35 -8.61 -6.04 -2.15
CA ALA A 35 -8.91 -4.63 -2.39
C ALA A 35 -7.64 -3.77 -2.40
N LEU A 36 -6.68 -4.02 -1.50
CA LEU A 36 -5.40 -3.31 -1.47
C LEU A 36 -4.53 -3.64 -2.68
N LEU A 37 -4.47 -4.91 -3.11
CA LEU A 37 -3.76 -5.30 -4.32
C LEU A 37 -4.42 -4.71 -5.57
N ALA A 38 -5.75 -4.76 -5.67
CA ALA A 38 -6.49 -4.13 -6.75
C ALA A 38 -6.24 -2.62 -6.78
N GLN A 39 -6.19 -1.95 -5.63
CA GLN A 39 -5.83 -0.53 -5.57
C GLN A 39 -4.46 -0.28 -6.19
N SER A 40 -3.45 -1.12 -5.92
CA SER A 40 -2.12 -0.95 -6.53
C SER A 40 -2.07 -1.17 -8.05
N TRP A 41 -2.99 -1.97 -8.60
CA TRP A 41 -3.03 -2.25 -10.03
C TRP A 41 -3.90 -1.28 -10.82
N PHE A 42 -4.96 -0.75 -10.19
CA PHE A 42 -5.92 0.14 -10.82
C PHE A 42 -5.74 1.62 -10.46
N THR A 43 -4.84 1.97 -9.53
CA THR A 43 -4.47 3.37 -9.35
C THR A 43 -3.63 3.83 -10.53
N VAL A 44 -4.20 4.74 -11.31
CA VAL A 44 -3.47 5.50 -12.33
C VAL A 44 -2.30 6.17 -11.64
N ASP A 45 -1.07 5.84 -12.05
CA ASP A 45 0.14 6.42 -11.47
C ASP A 45 0.05 7.95 -11.64
N PRO A 46 -0.04 8.72 -10.53
CA PRO A 46 -0.16 10.18 -10.62
C PRO A 46 1.07 10.83 -11.25
N LEU A 47 2.18 10.09 -11.37
CA LEU A 47 3.40 10.52 -12.05
C LEU A 47 3.48 10.08 -13.52
N ALA A 48 2.52 9.30 -14.03
CA ALA A 48 2.51 8.87 -15.43
C ALA A 48 2.42 10.06 -16.41
N ASN A 49 1.71 11.12 -16.03
CA ASN A 49 1.58 12.34 -16.82
C ASN A 49 2.66 13.39 -16.51
N VAL A 50 3.61 13.10 -15.62
CA VAL A 50 4.69 14.04 -15.30
C VAL A 50 5.81 13.85 -16.33
N PRO A 51 6.09 14.86 -17.16
CA PRO A 51 7.12 14.76 -18.20
C PRO A 51 8.50 14.50 -17.58
N PHE A 52 9.23 13.54 -18.15
CA PHE A 52 10.60 13.26 -17.74
C PHE A 52 11.55 14.34 -18.23
N VAL A 53 11.83 15.32 -17.38
CA VAL A 53 12.74 16.44 -17.65
C VAL A 53 14.16 16.19 -17.17
N GLY A 54 15.11 16.81 -17.87
CA GLY A 54 16.54 16.72 -17.56
C GLY A 54 17.27 15.61 -18.31
N LYS A 55 18.56 15.82 -18.54
CA LYS A 55 19.41 14.94 -19.37
C LYS A 55 20.04 13.81 -18.53
N GLY A 56 20.11 12.61 -19.11
CA GLY A 56 20.72 11.43 -18.49
C GLY A 56 19.76 10.59 -17.62
N GLY A 57 20.32 9.63 -16.88
CA GLY A 57 19.56 8.74 -16.00
C GLY A 57 19.04 9.41 -14.73
N ARG A 58 18.30 8.66 -13.89
CA ARG A 58 17.63 9.14 -12.67
C ARG A 58 18.56 9.95 -11.75
N TRP A 59 19.78 9.46 -11.56
CA TRP A 59 20.78 10.11 -10.71
C TRP A 59 21.32 11.43 -11.29
N ALA A 60 21.52 11.50 -12.61
CA ALA A 60 21.98 12.71 -13.29
C ALA A 60 20.92 13.83 -13.21
N ARG A 61 19.63 13.48 -13.35
CA ARG A 61 18.52 14.42 -13.18
C ARG A 61 18.42 14.95 -11.75
N ARG A 62 18.59 14.07 -10.75
CA ARG A 62 18.64 14.49 -9.33
C ARG A 62 19.81 15.44 -9.07
N LYS A 63 20.98 15.18 -9.67
CA LYS A 63 22.13 16.08 -9.59
C LYS A 63 21.83 17.46 -10.21
N GLN A 64 21.16 17.52 -11.36
CA GLN A 64 20.76 18.79 -11.99
C GLN A 64 19.82 19.60 -11.08
N PHE A 65 18.88 18.95 -10.41
CA PHE A 65 17.99 19.60 -9.44
C PHE A 65 18.78 20.17 -8.24
N ILE A 66 19.67 19.36 -7.64
CA ILE A 66 20.54 19.78 -6.52
C ILE A 66 21.47 20.92 -6.94
N GLN A 67 21.90 20.96 -8.20
CA GLN A 67 22.71 22.04 -8.78
C GLN A 67 21.93 23.33 -9.06
N GLY A 68 20.68 23.44 -8.61
CA GLY A 68 19.86 24.65 -8.75
C GLY A 68 19.15 24.79 -10.09
N LYS A 69 19.21 23.77 -10.98
CA LYS A 69 18.49 23.80 -12.27
C LYS A 69 17.00 23.44 -12.15
N GLY A 70 16.45 23.42 -10.93
CA GLY A 70 15.06 23.06 -10.67
C GLY A 70 14.06 23.92 -11.45
N TYR A 71 14.30 25.22 -11.55
CA TYR A 71 13.43 26.14 -12.31
C TYR A 71 13.47 25.88 -13.83
N GLN A 72 14.66 25.61 -14.40
CA GLN A 72 14.77 25.21 -15.81
C GLN A 72 14.06 23.89 -16.09
N LEU A 73 14.26 22.89 -15.21
CA LEU A 73 13.58 21.59 -15.31
C LEU A 73 12.05 21.75 -15.25
N TYR A 74 11.55 22.67 -14.43
CA TYR A 74 10.14 23.01 -14.36
C TYR A 74 9.61 23.60 -15.67
N ILE A 75 10.30 24.60 -16.24
CA ILE A 75 9.93 25.19 -17.53
C ILE A 75 9.96 24.15 -18.65
N ASP A 76 11.00 23.32 -18.70
CA ASP A 76 11.13 22.26 -19.69
C ASP A 76 9.97 21.27 -19.61
N GLY A 77 9.44 21.04 -18.41
CA GLY A 77 8.28 20.17 -18.18
C GLY A 77 7.03 20.76 -18.79
N TYR A 78 6.75 22.04 -18.53
CA TYR A 78 5.62 22.75 -19.12
C TYR A 78 5.69 22.80 -20.64
N ARG A 79 6.89 22.98 -21.21
CA ARG A 79 7.07 22.92 -22.66
C ARG A 79 6.74 21.55 -23.21
N GLN A 80 7.13 20.45 -22.56
CA GLN A 80 6.81 19.11 -23.07
C GLN A 80 5.31 18.79 -23.05
N VAL A 81 4.57 19.26 -22.03
CA VAL A 81 3.12 19.03 -21.93
C VAL A 81 2.31 19.88 -22.92
N SER A 82 2.82 21.07 -23.32
CA SER A 82 2.08 21.95 -24.22
C SER A 82 2.10 21.54 -25.71
N TRP A 83 2.86 20.51 -26.09
CA TRP A 83 3.00 20.03 -27.48
C TRP A 83 2.36 18.66 -27.73
N THR A 84 1.69 18.08 -26.73
CA THR A 84 0.88 16.85 -26.83
C THR A 84 -0.59 17.19 -26.69
#